data_AF-A0A928KH67-F1
#
_entry.id   AF-A0A928KH67-F1
#
_cell.length_a   1.000
_cell.length_b   1.000
_cell.length_c   1.000
_cell.angle_alpha   90.00
_cell.angle_beta   90.00
_cell.angle_gamma   90.00
#
_symmetry.space_group_name_H-M   'P 1'
#
loop_
_entity.id
_entity.type
_entity.pdbx_description
1 polymer ?
#
loop_
_entity_poly.entity_id
_entity_poly.type
_entity_poly.pdbx_seq_one_letter_code
_entity_poly.pdbx_strand_id
1 'polypeptide(L)'
;MNKYYYDLHVHSCLSPCGDDDSTPNNIAGMATLCGLNVVALTDHNTTRNCPGFFEAAKRHGIIPIAGMELTTMEDIHVIFLFEDLETALEFDKDIQDKRILIENRVDVYGEQMIMNGNDEVIATEKYLLSNATMISVDDCPKLAEKYNAICYPAHIDRQANGIIATLGTFPDIKGFKVFELNDAKKESELRSTYPLGDRKCVVCSDAHYLWNMRDENSFFLIDDEPYSSDLVRRKIFEFLR
;
A
#
# COMPACT_ATOMS: atom_id res chain seq x y z
N MET A 1 -20.11 13.82 10.15
CA MET A 1 -18.82 13.51 9.51
C MET A 1 -17.75 13.39 10.58
N ASN A 2 -17.18 12.20 10.70
CA ASN A 2 -16.11 11.86 11.64
C ASN A 2 -14.76 11.84 10.93
N LYS A 3 -13.68 12.08 11.70
CA LYS A 3 -12.31 11.95 11.20
C LYS A 3 -11.87 10.50 11.29
N TYR A 4 -11.31 10.00 10.20
CA TYR A 4 -10.68 8.68 10.12
C TYR A 4 -9.22 8.86 9.75
N TYR A 5 -8.33 8.75 10.74
CA TYR A 5 -6.90 8.84 10.56
C TYR A 5 -6.37 7.60 9.84
N TYR A 6 -5.44 7.80 8.91
CA TYR A 6 -5.01 6.72 8.03
C TYR A 6 -3.50 6.62 7.84
N ASP A 7 -3.08 5.41 7.48
CA ASP A 7 -1.85 5.15 6.74
C ASP A 7 -2.13 4.12 5.65
N LEU A 8 -2.01 4.50 4.37
CA LEU A 8 -2.40 3.64 3.24
C LEU A 8 -1.20 2.94 2.58
N HIS A 9 -0.03 2.98 3.23
CA HIS A 9 1.19 2.38 2.69
C HIS A 9 2.10 1.91 3.83
N VAL A 10 1.98 0.63 4.18
CA VAL A 10 2.74 -0.02 5.25
C VAL A 10 3.18 -1.41 4.76
N HIS A 11 4.40 -1.81 5.12
CA HIS A 11 4.96 -3.11 4.81
C HIS A 11 5.07 -3.98 6.05
N SER A 12 4.86 -5.28 5.87
CA SER A 12 5.11 -6.30 6.88
C SER A 12 6.44 -7.01 6.67
N CYS A 13 6.76 -7.92 7.58
CA CYS A 13 7.84 -8.90 7.48
C CYS A 13 7.79 -9.83 6.24
N LEU A 14 6.76 -9.69 5.38
CA LEU A 14 6.73 -10.36 4.08
C LEU A 14 7.49 -9.57 3.01
N SER A 15 7.51 -8.24 3.09
CA SER A 15 8.41 -7.44 2.26
C SER A 15 9.86 -7.72 2.69
N PRO A 16 10.80 -7.92 1.74
CA PRO A 16 12.20 -8.20 2.05
C PRO A 16 12.90 -7.03 2.77
N CYS A 17 12.47 -5.80 2.55
CA CYS A 17 12.98 -4.64 3.29
C CYS A 17 12.20 -4.35 4.58
N GLY A 18 11.17 -5.14 4.89
CA GLY A 18 10.39 -5.04 6.12
C GLY A 18 11.12 -5.68 7.29
N ASP A 19 10.97 -5.08 8.47
CA ASP A 19 11.53 -5.62 9.71
C ASP A 19 10.79 -6.91 10.12
N ASP A 20 11.51 -7.87 10.71
CA ASP A 20 10.94 -9.13 11.18
C ASP A 20 9.85 -8.90 12.27
N ASP A 21 9.98 -7.82 13.05
CA ASP A 21 8.97 -7.43 14.04
C ASP A 21 7.76 -6.74 13.42
N SER A 22 7.78 -6.36 12.13
CA SER A 22 6.63 -5.83 11.39
C SER A 22 5.64 -6.96 11.03
N THR A 23 5.23 -7.74 12.02
CA THR A 23 4.23 -8.81 11.89
C THR A 23 2.82 -8.21 11.70
N PRO A 24 1.86 -8.96 11.13
CA PRO A 24 0.49 -8.47 11.00
C PRO A 24 -0.14 -7.98 12.32
N ASN A 25 0.11 -8.68 13.44
CA ASN A 25 -0.43 -8.28 14.74
C ASN A 25 0.30 -7.06 15.32
N ASN A 26 1.61 -6.96 15.15
CA ASN A 26 2.38 -5.81 15.61
C ASN A 26 2.04 -4.54 14.82
N ILE A 27 1.81 -4.63 13.50
CA ILE A 27 1.33 -3.51 12.69
C ILE A 27 -0.04 -3.04 13.19
N ALA A 28 -0.97 -3.97 13.41
CA ALA A 28 -2.30 -3.62 13.91
C ALA A 28 -2.26 -2.99 15.32
N GLY A 29 -1.42 -3.52 16.21
CA GLY A 29 -1.21 -2.95 17.55
C GLY A 29 -0.52 -1.58 17.52
N MET A 30 0.50 -1.42 16.67
CA MET A 30 1.19 -0.13 16.49
C MET A 30 0.25 0.92 15.90
N ALA A 31 -0.58 0.55 14.91
CA ALA A 31 -1.61 1.43 14.37
C ALA A 31 -2.53 2.01 15.46
N THR A 32 -2.94 1.17 16.43
CA THR A 32 -3.72 1.63 17.58
C THR A 32 -2.95 2.62 18.45
N LEU A 33 -1.65 2.39 18.68
CA LEU A 33 -0.80 3.31 19.45
C LEU A 33 -0.56 4.64 18.75
N CYS A 34 -0.47 4.63 17.41
CA CYS A 34 -0.37 5.82 16.55
C CYS A 34 -1.70 6.57 16.36
N GLY A 35 -2.80 6.07 16.94
CA GLY A 35 -4.14 6.66 16.82
C GLY A 35 -4.78 6.53 15.44
N LEU A 36 -4.29 5.60 14.62
CA LEU A 36 -4.84 5.34 13.28
C LEU A 36 -6.16 4.58 13.37
N ASN A 37 -7.07 4.88 12.46
CA ASN A 37 -8.35 4.18 12.31
C ASN A 37 -8.36 3.25 11.10
N VAL A 38 -7.63 3.62 10.05
CA VAL A 38 -7.60 2.92 8.76
C VAL A 38 -6.16 2.63 8.39
N VAL A 39 -5.83 1.39 8.09
CA VAL A 39 -4.48 1.01 7.65
C VAL A 39 -4.57 0.08 6.45
N ALA A 40 -3.77 0.37 5.42
CA ALA A 40 -3.56 -0.54 4.31
C ALA A 40 -2.23 -1.28 4.47
N LEU A 41 -2.27 -2.61 4.36
CA LEU A 41 -1.05 -3.41 4.22
C LEU A 41 -0.75 -3.56 2.73
N THR A 42 0.46 -3.18 2.32
CA THR A 42 0.86 -3.04 0.92
C THR A 42 2.24 -3.66 0.68
N ASP A 43 2.42 -4.93 1.05
CA ASP A 43 3.67 -5.65 0.78
C ASP A 43 4.06 -5.60 -0.71
N HIS A 44 5.36 -5.68 -1.00
CA HIS A 44 5.84 -5.62 -2.37
C HIS A 44 5.32 -6.80 -3.19
N ASN A 45 4.68 -6.53 -4.32
CA ASN A 45 4.26 -7.53 -5.31
C ASN A 45 3.42 -8.72 -4.74
N THR A 46 2.86 -8.60 -3.54
CA THR A 46 2.01 -9.64 -2.93
C THR A 46 1.01 -9.07 -1.93
N THR A 47 -0.10 -9.80 -1.72
CA THR A 47 -1.11 -9.53 -0.69
C THR A 47 -1.17 -10.63 0.36
N ARG A 48 -0.21 -11.57 0.38
CA ARG A 48 -0.32 -12.83 1.14
C ARG A 48 -0.37 -12.67 2.67
N ASN A 49 0.07 -11.53 3.22
CA ASN A 49 -0.12 -11.20 4.65
C ASN A 49 -1.41 -10.41 4.94
N CYS A 50 -2.15 -9.94 3.93
CA CYS A 50 -3.42 -9.24 4.13
C CYS A 50 -4.43 -10.09 4.94
N PRO A 51 -4.60 -11.41 4.72
CA PRO A 51 -5.52 -12.21 5.55
C PRO A 51 -5.16 -12.18 7.05
N GLY A 52 -3.89 -12.40 7.39
CA GLY A 52 -3.42 -12.33 8.78
C GLY A 52 -3.60 -10.92 9.36
N PHE A 53 -3.35 -9.89 8.56
CA PHE A 53 -3.54 -8.50 8.98
C PHE A 53 -5.02 -8.16 9.19
N PHE A 54 -5.94 -8.65 8.36
CA PHE A 54 -7.38 -8.42 8.54
C PHE A 54 -7.89 -9.05 9.85
N GLU A 55 -7.43 -10.25 10.18
CA GLU A 55 -7.73 -10.91 11.45
C GLU A 55 -7.19 -10.11 12.64
N ALA A 56 -5.96 -9.59 12.54
CA ALA A 56 -5.35 -8.77 13.57
C ALA A 56 -6.04 -7.41 13.75
N ALA A 57 -6.25 -6.68 12.65
CA ALA A 57 -6.91 -5.38 12.63
C ALA A 57 -8.28 -5.43 13.30
N LYS A 58 -9.06 -6.49 13.05
CA LYS A 58 -10.36 -6.69 13.71
C LYS A 58 -10.27 -6.73 15.24
N ARG A 59 -9.21 -7.33 15.81
CA ARG A 59 -9.03 -7.41 17.27
C ARG A 59 -8.59 -6.08 17.87
N HIS A 60 -7.86 -5.28 17.10
CA HIS A 60 -7.33 -3.96 17.52
C HIS A 60 -8.27 -2.80 17.19
N GLY A 61 -9.41 -3.05 16.53
CA GLY A 61 -10.36 -2.01 16.15
C GLY A 61 -9.89 -1.15 14.97
N ILE A 62 -8.92 -1.65 14.19
CA ILE A 62 -8.44 -1.01 12.95
C ILE A 62 -9.35 -1.45 11.80
N ILE A 63 -9.66 -0.52 10.89
CA ILE A 63 -10.34 -0.79 9.63
C ILE A 63 -9.27 -1.16 8.61
N PRO A 64 -9.11 -2.45 8.25
CA PRO A 64 -8.06 -2.83 7.31
C PRO A 64 -8.49 -2.51 5.87
N ILE A 65 -7.49 -2.18 5.05
CA ILE A 65 -7.57 -2.15 3.59
C ILE A 65 -6.53 -3.15 3.07
N ALA A 66 -6.93 -3.99 2.12
CA ALA A 66 -5.98 -4.88 1.45
C ALA A 66 -5.30 -4.09 0.34
N GLY A 67 -3.99 -4.27 0.20
CA GLY A 67 -3.24 -3.60 -0.85
C GLY A 67 -1.95 -4.31 -1.22
N MET A 68 -1.31 -3.78 -2.25
CA MET A 68 -0.01 -4.22 -2.76
C MET A 68 0.75 -2.99 -3.23
N GLU A 69 2.04 -2.88 -2.90
CA GLU A 69 2.93 -1.99 -3.63
C GLU A 69 3.53 -2.78 -4.79
N LEU A 70 3.05 -2.52 -6.00
CA LEU A 70 3.56 -3.17 -7.20
C LEU A 70 4.81 -2.43 -7.71
N THR A 71 5.88 -3.17 -7.94
CA THR A 71 7.06 -2.66 -8.65
C THR A 71 6.87 -2.89 -10.16
N THR A 72 6.73 -1.81 -10.93
CA THR A 72 6.54 -1.90 -12.38
C THR A 72 7.83 -2.28 -13.10
N MET A 73 7.73 -2.53 -14.41
CA MET A 73 8.86 -2.83 -15.29
C MET A 73 9.89 -1.69 -15.33
N GLU A 74 9.44 -0.46 -15.14
CA GLU A 74 10.27 0.75 -15.06
C GLU A 74 10.90 0.94 -13.67
N ASP A 75 10.71 -0.02 -12.75
CA ASP A 75 11.14 0.08 -11.35
C ASP A 75 10.41 1.20 -10.59
N ILE A 76 9.17 1.51 -10.98
CA ILE A 76 8.31 2.51 -10.33
C ILE A 76 7.37 1.80 -9.37
N HIS A 77 7.18 2.35 -8.17
CA HIS A 77 6.23 1.80 -7.22
C HIS A 77 4.83 2.39 -7.42
N VAL A 78 3.84 1.49 -7.50
CA VAL A 78 2.43 1.83 -7.67
C VAL A 78 1.63 1.09 -6.62
N ILE A 79 0.90 1.83 -5.78
CA ILE A 79 -0.02 1.25 -4.81
C ILE A 79 -1.27 0.77 -5.53
N PHE A 80 -1.71 -0.43 -5.18
CA PHE A 80 -3.03 -0.96 -5.46
C PHE A 80 -3.77 -1.15 -4.15
N LEU A 81 -5.00 -0.63 -4.04
CA LEU A 81 -5.89 -0.84 -2.90
C LEU A 81 -7.18 -1.53 -3.35
N PHE A 82 -7.66 -2.45 -2.52
CA PHE A 82 -8.84 -3.28 -2.78
C PHE A 82 -9.88 -3.12 -1.67
N GLU A 83 -11.15 -2.98 -2.07
CA GLU A 83 -12.27 -2.74 -1.13
C GLU A 83 -12.60 -4.00 -0.31
N ASP A 84 -12.38 -5.18 -0.91
CA ASP A 84 -12.55 -6.49 -0.30
C ASP A 84 -11.26 -7.33 -0.42
N LEU A 85 -11.10 -8.24 0.55
CA LEU A 85 -9.90 -9.07 0.66
C LEU A 85 -9.85 -10.10 -0.46
N GLU A 86 -11.00 -10.65 -0.85
CA GLU A 86 -11.12 -11.66 -1.87
C GLU A 86 -10.56 -11.18 -3.21
N THR A 87 -10.92 -9.97 -3.64
CA THR A 87 -10.42 -9.33 -4.86
C THR A 87 -8.90 -9.11 -4.79
N ALA A 88 -8.36 -8.72 -3.63
CA ALA A 88 -6.91 -8.56 -3.44
C ALA A 88 -6.15 -9.89 -3.60
N LEU A 89 -6.74 -11.00 -3.15
CA LEU A 89 -6.17 -12.34 -3.28
C LEU A 89 -6.31 -12.91 -4.71
N GLU A 90 -7.34 -12.52 -5.44
CA GLU A 90 -7.46 -12.83 -6.88
C GLU A 90 -6.44 -12.05 -7.70
N PHE A 91 -6.26 -10.77 -7.39
CA PHE A 91 -5.23 -9.94 -8.00
C PHE A 91 -3.83 -10.51 -7.77
N ASP A 92 -3.49 -10.92 -6.54
CA ASP A 92 -2.19 -11.51 -6.22
C ASP A 92 -1.84 -12.70 -7.12
N LYS A 93 -2.78 -13.63 -7.36
CA LYS A 93 -2.58 -14.78 -8.27
C LYS A 93 -2.17 -14.31 -9.67
N ASP A 94 -2.83 -13.27 -10.17
CA ASP A 94 -2.58 -12.66 -11.46
C ASP A 94 -1.23 -11.94 -11.55
N ILE A 95 -0.69 -11.48 -10.41
CA ILE A 95 0.63 -10.84 -10.32
C ILE A 95 1.74 -11.89 -10.29
N GLN A 96 1.53 -13.04 -9.65
CA GLN A 96 2.57 -14.08 -9.55
C GLN A 96 3.10 -14.52 -10.93
N ASP A 97 2.24 -14.63 -11.94
CA ASP A 97 2.62 -15.00 -13.32
C ASP A 97 3.40 -13.90 -14.06
N LYS A 98 3.42 -12.67 -13.51
CA LYS A 98 4.09 -11.50 -14.10
C LYS A 98 5.37 -11.12 -13.37
N ARG A 99 5.72 -11.83 -12.29
CA ARG A 99 6.95 -11.60 -11.54
C ARG A 99 8.18 -12.15 -12.28
N ILE A 100 9.31 -11.49 -12.08
CA ILE A 100 10.62 -12.04 -12.46
C ILE A 100 11.12 -12.85 -11.26
N LEU A 101 11.19 -14.18 -11.41
CA LEU A 101 11.52 -15.06 -10.28
C LEU A 101 13.03 -15.13 -10.03
N ILE A 102 13.52 -14.29 -9.11
CA ILE A 102 14.88 -14.29 -8.59
C ILE A 102 14.83 -14.84 -7.16
N GLU A 103 15.67 -15.83 -6.83
CA GLU A 103 15.69 -16.35 -5.45
C GLU A 103 16.14 -15.26 -4.47
N ASN A 104 15.45 -15.16 -3.33
CA ASN A 104 15.79 -14.19 -2.31
C ASN A 104 17.16 -14.52 -1.67
N ARG A 105 17.95 -13.48 -1.40
CA ARG A 105 19.19 -13.59 -0.63
C ARG A 105 18.92 -13.16 0.81
N VAL A 106 18.53 -14.12 1.64
CA VAL A 106 18.16 -13.89 3.04
C VAL A 106 19.26 -13.17 3.84
N ASP A 107 20.52 -13.44 3.52
CA ASP A 107 21.67 -12.79 4.17
C ASP A 107 21.83 -11.29 3.81
N VAL A 108 21.13 -10.82 2.76
CA VAL A 108 21.14 -9.43 2.29
C VAL A 108 19.81 -8.73 2.58
N TYR A 109 18.71 -9.42 2.30
CA TYR A 109 17.35 -8.89 2.28
C TYR A 109 16.46 -9.46 3.38
N GLY A 110 17.00 -10.18 4.37
CA GLY A 110 16.17 -10.77 5.42
C GLY A 110 15.20 -11.84 4.94
N GLU A 111 14.37 -12.29 5.88
CA GLU A 111 13.33 -13.28 5.62
C GLU A 111 12.13 -12.63 4.91
N GLN A 112 11.29 -13.45 4.28
CA GLN A 112 10.01 -13.00 3.70
C GLN A 112 8.92 -13.92 4.26
N MET A 113 8.39 -13.54 5.43
CA MET A 113 7.55 -14.41 6.25
C MET A 113 6.07 -14.19 5.97
N ILE A 114 5.37 -15.28 5.66
CA ILE A 114 3.91 -15.28 5.53
C ILE A 114 3.34 -15.74 6.87
N MET A 115 2.56 -14.86 7.50
CA MET A 115 2.03 -15.07 8.84
C MET A 115 0.51 -15.10 8.84
N ASN A 116 -0.06 -15.90 9.75
CA ASN A 116 -1.49 -15.84 10.05
C ASN A 116 -1.80 -14.71 11.05
N GLY A 117 -3.07 -14.55 11.42
CA GLY A 117 -3.48 -13.52 12.36
C GLY A 117 -2.96 -13.68 13.78
N ASN A 118 -2.25 -14.76 14.14
CA ASN A 118 -1.64 -14.95 15.46
C ASN A 118 -0.11 -14.79 15.43
N ASP A 119 0.44 -14.23 14.36
CA ASP A 119 1.88 -14.14 14.08
C ASP A 119 2.59 -15.51 14.03
N GLU A 120 1.87 -16.56 13.69
CA GLU A 120 2.49 -17.85 13.39
C GLU A 120 2.92 -17.85 11.92
N VAL A 121 4.20 -18.17 11.68
CA VAL A 121 4.72 -18.34 10.32
C VAL A 121 4.06 -19.57 9.69
N ILE A 122 3.25 -19.34 8.65
CA ILE A 122 2.56 -20.40 7.90
C ILE A 122 3.31 -20.80 6.63
N ALA A 123 4.14 -19.91 6.08
CA ALA A 123 4.99 -20.15 4.93
C ALA A 123 6.08 -19.08 4.83
N THR A 124 7.02 -19.26 3.91
CA THR A 124 7.98 -18.23 3.49
C THR A 124 7.92 -18.04 1.98
N GLU A 125 8.24 -16.84 1.51
CA GLU A 125 8.36 -16.54 0.09
C GLU A 125 9.80 -16.76 -0.38
N LYS A 126 9.97 -17.66 -1.36
CA LYS A 126 11.28 -18.06 -1.87
C LYS A 126 11.89 -16.99 -2.78
N TYR A 127 11.06 -16.30 -3.56
CA TYR A 127 11.52 -15.37 -4.59
C TYR A 127 11.46 -13.93 -4.08
N LEU A 128 12.45 -13.12 -4.43
CA LEU A 128 12.53 -11.71 -4.02
C LEU A 128 11.26 -10.97 -4.46
N LEU A 129 10.58 -10.33 -3.51
CA LEU A 129 9.33 -9.62 -3.78
C LEU A 129 9.53 -8.19 -4.26
N SER A 130 10.64 -7.53 -3.93
CA SER A 130 10.87 -6.12 -4.24
C SER A 130 11.40 -5.85 -5.65
N ASN A 131 11.52 -6.85 -6.52
CA ASN A 131 12.03 -6.66 -7.87
C ASN A 131 10.92 -6.32 -8.88
N ALA A 132 11.32 -5.73 -10.00
CA ALA A 132 10.40 -5.36 -11.07
C ALA A 132 9.56 -6.55 -11.59
N THR A 133 8.30 -6.25 -11.89
CA THR A 133 7.39 -7.15 -12.61
C THR A 133 7.40 -6.85 -14.12
N MET A 134 6.69 -7.67 -14.90
CA MET A 134 6.48 -7.43 -16.33
C MET A 134 5.35 -6.43 -16.63
N ILE A 135 4.84 -5.72 -15.62
CA ILE A 135 3.74 -4.75 -15.78
C ILE A 135 4.32 -3.36 -15.97
N SER A 136 3.96 -2.68 -17.05
CA SER A 136 4.35 -1.27 -17.23
C SER A 136 3.52 -0.33 -16.35
N VAL A 137 4.07 0.84 -16.04
CA VAL A 137 3.33 1.89 -15.33
C VAL A 137 2.08 2.35 -16.10
N ASP A 138 2.12 2.32 -17.44
CA ASP A 138 1.00 2.65 -18.32
C ASP A 138 -0.14 1.61 -18.25
N ASP A 139 0.18 0.35 -17.98
CA ASP A 139 -0.81 -0.73 -17.87
C ASP A 139 -1.50 -0.77 -16.50
N CYS A 140 -0.92 -0.13 -15.48
CA CYS A 140 -1.42 -0.18 -14.10
C CYS A 140 -2.88 0.26 -13.95
N PRO A 141 -3.34 1.40 -14.54
CA PRO A 141 -4.74 1.81 -14.41
C PRO A 141 -5.73 0.83 -15.04
N LYS A 142 -5.38 0.24 -16.20
CA LYS A 142 -6.22 -0.75 -16.86
C LYS A 142 -6.31 -2.03 -16.02
N LEU A 143 -5.20 -2.42 -15.40
CA LEU A 143 -5.16 -3.55 -14.48
C LEU A 143 -6.01 -3.28 -13.23
N ALA A 144 -5.95 -2.07 -12.66
CA ALA A 144 -6.78 -1.69 -11.53
C ALA A 144 -8.29 -1.73 -11.88
N GLU A 145 -8.66 -1.25 -13.07
CA GLU A 145 -10.04 -1.28 -13.56
C GLU A 145 -10.61 -2.70 -13.62
N LYS A 146 -9.81 -3.69 -14.07
CA LYS A 146 -10.21 -5.12 -14.12
C LYS A 146 -10.67 -5.63 -12.75
N TYR A 147 -10.07 -5.13 -11.68
CA TYR A 147 -10.32 -5.55 -10.30
C TYR A 147 -11.14 -4.54 -9.49
N ASN A 148 -11.67 -3.49 -10.12
CA ASN A 148 -12.32 -2.37 -9.43
C ASN A 148 -11.46 -1.78 -8.28
N ALA A 149 -10.14 -1.85 -8.43
CA ALA A 149 -9.16 -1.38 -7.47
C ALA A 149 -8.85 0.10 -7.67
N ILE A 150 -8.29 0.73 -6.64
CA ILE A 150 -7.62 2.02 -6.77
C ILE A 150 -6.16 1.75 -7.10
N CYS A 151 -5.57 2.52 -8.01
CA CYS A 151 -4.12 2.56 -8.15
C CYS A 151 -3.57 3.98 -8.23
N TYR A 152 -2.39 4.20 -7.66
CA TYR A 152 -1.66 5.47 -7.76
C TYR A 152 -0.16 5.28 -7.58
N PRO A 153 0.68 6.14 -8.19
CA PRO A 153 2.12 6.11 -7.95
C PRO A 153 2.43 6.46 -6.50
N ALA A 154 3.24 5.61 -5.87
CA ALA A 154 3.71 5.76 -4.50
C ALA A 154 4.74 6.89 -4.39
N HIS A 155 4.85 7.48 -3.19
CA HIS A 155 5.93 8.38 -2.75
C HIS A 155 6.65 9.16 -3.87
N ILE A 156 5.90 9.93 -4.66
CA ILE A 156 6.42 10.58 -5.88
C ILE A 156 7.53 11.61 -5.62
N ASP A 157 7.73 11.95 -4.34
CA ASP A 157 8.73 12.86 -3.82
C ASP A 157 10.04 12.19 -3.38
N ARG A 158 10.14 10.86 -3.50
CA ARG A 158 11.37 10.08 -3.27
C ARG A 158 12.20 9.93 -4.53
N GLN A 159 13.50 9.74 -4.32
CA GLN A 159 14.50 9.60 -5.41
C GLN A 159 14.67 8.15 -5.89
N ALA A 160 14.26 7.18 -5.08
CA ALA A 160 14.23 5.77 -5.44
C ALA A 160 12.78 5.37 -5.72
N ASN A 161 12.56 4.64 -6.81
CA ASN A 161 11.28 4.05 -7.24
C ASN A 161 10.08 5.02 -7.41
N GLY A 162 10.27 6.32 -7.19
CA GLY A 162 9.26 7.35 -7.40
C GLY A 162 9.13 7.71 -8.88
N ILE A 163 7.89 7.83 -9.36
CA ILE A 163 7.57 8.07 -10.78
C ILE A 163 8.31 9.27 -11.39
N ILE A 164 8.43 10.37 -10.62
CA ILE A 164 9.10 11.59 -11.07
C ILE A 164 10.61 11.39 -11.17
N ALA A 165 11.22 10.71 -10.19
CA ALA A 165 12.65 10.45 -10.21
C ALA A 165 13.05 9.53 -11.37
N THR A 166 12.21 8.53 -11.67
CA THR A 166 12.44 7.58 -12.75
C THR A 166 12.21 8.20 -14.14
N LEU A 167 11.11 8.93 -14.33
CA LEU A 167 10.71 9.44 -15.65
C LEU A 167 11.07 10.90 -15.91
N GLY A 168 11.58 11.61 -14.90
CA GLY A 168 11.85 13.05 -14.94
C GLY A 168 10.60 13.93 -14.93
N THR A 169 9.40 13.34 -14.83
CA THR A 169 8.12 14.05 -14.82
C THR A 169 7.02 13.17 -14.24
N PHE A 170 5.84 13.74 -14.00
CA PHE A 170 4.61 12.97 -13.79
C PHE A 170 3.90 12.82 -15.13
N PRO A 171 3.93 11.64 -15.78
CA PRO A 171 3.32 11.46 -17.11
C PRO A 171 1.79 11.58 -17.06
N ASP A 172 1.18 11.98 -18.18
CA ASP A 172 -0.29 12.06 -18.29
C ASP A 172 -0.91 10.67 -18.54
N ILE A 173 -0.72 9.78 -17.56
CA ILE A 173 -1.31 8.44 -17.57
C ILE A 173 -2.77 8.57 -17.14
N LYS A 174 -3.68 8.27 -18.07
CA LYS A 174 -5.12 8.28 -17.81
C LYS A 174 -5.46 7.19 -16.79
N GLY A 175 -6.04 7.60 -15.67
CA GLY A 175 -6.51 6.70 -14.61
C GLY A 175 -5.83 6.90 -13.27
N PHE A 176 -4.64 7.52 -13.23
CA PHE A 176 -4.08 8.03 -11.97
C PHE A 176 -4.80 9.31 -11.55
N LYS A 177 -5.78 9.16 -10.67
CA LYS A 177 -6.54 10.25 -10.05
C LYS A 177 -5.98 10.69 -8.71
N VAL A 178 -5.13 9.85 -8.13
CA VAL A 178 -4.44 10.05 -6.85
C VAL A 178 -2.94 9.96 -7.12
N PHE A 179 -2.14 10.64 -6.31
CA PHE A 179 -0.72 10.37 -6.12
C PHE A 179 -0.40 10.39 -4.63
N GLU A 180 0.69 9.73 -4.24
CA GLU A 180 1.14 9.68 -2.86
C GLU A 180 2.41 10.50 -2.65
N LEU A 181 2.47 11.18 -1.50
CA LEU A 181 3.69 11.77 -0.97
C LEU A 181 4.12 11.06 0.31
N ASN A 182 5.43 10.97 0.51
CA ASN A 182 5.98 10.73 1.83
C ASN A 182 5.98 12.04 2.64
N ASP A 183 6.53 13.15 2.13
CA ASP A 183 6.49 14.44 2.86
C ASP A 183 5.41 15.38 2.32
N ALA A 184 4.35 15.60 3.10
CA ALA A 184 3.26 16.53 2.80
C ALA A 184 3.76 17.95 2.46
N LYS A 185 4.90 18.38 3.03
CA LYS A 185 5.44 19.73 2.81
C LYS A 185 5.87 19.97 1.36
N LYS A 186 6.14 18.92 0.60
CA LYS A 186 6.58 19.02 -0.81
C LYS A 186 5.43 19.18 -1.80
N GLU A 187 4.18 19.04 -1.38
CA GLU A 187 3.04 19.08 -2.31
C GLU A 187 3.00 20.38 -3.13
N SER A 188 3.16 21.53 -2.47
CA SER A 188 3.11 22.84 -3.14
C SER A 188 4.22 22.98 -4.18
N GLU A 189 5.43 22.52 -3.87
CA GLU A 189 6.59 22.58 -4.77
C GLU A 189 6.36 21.67 -5.98
N LEU A 190 5.96 20.41 -5.74
CA LEU A 190 5.74 19.43 -6.81
C LEU A 190 4.59 19.82 -7.74
N ARG A 191 3.49 20.37 -7.21
CA ARG A 191 2.39 20.88 -8.05
C ARG A 191 2.81 22.08 -8.91
N SER A 192 3.75 22.89 -8.43
CA SER A 192 4.28 24.02 -9.21
C SER A 192 5.29 23.59 -10.29
N THR A 193 5.92 22.42 -10.12
CA THR A 193 7.01 21.94 -10.97
C THR A 193 6.54 20.92 -12.01
N TYR A 194 5.59 20.05 -11.64
CA TYR A 194 5.16 18.91 -12.43
C TYR A 194 3.66 18.95 -12.72
N PRO A 195 3.19 18.31 -13.81
CA PRO A 195 1.78 18.37 -14.23
C PRO A 195 0.88 17.44 -13.41
N LEU A 196 0.79 17.68 -12.10
CA LEU A 196 -0.05 16.90 -11.18
C LEU A 196 -1.55 17.19 -11.35
N GLY A 197 -1.91 18.37 -11.85
CA GLY A 197 -3.31 18.76 -12.11
C GLY A 197 -4.18 18.73 -10.85
N ASP A 198 -5.46 18.41 -11.01
CA ASP A 198 -6.43 18.32 -9.91
C ASP A 198 -6.42 16.95 -9.20
N ARG A 199 -5.38 16.14 -9.41
CA ARG A 199 -5.24 14.83 -8.76
C ARG A 199 -5.20 15.00 -7.25
N LYS A 200 -5.87 14.09 -6.56
CA LYS A 200 -5.90 14.01 -5.09
C LYS A 200 -4.53 13.59 -4.58
N CYS A 201 -4.15 14.11 -3.42
CA CYS A 201 -2.92 13.72 -2.73
C CYS A 201 -3.27 12.89 -1.50
N VAL A 202 -2.58 11.77 -1.32
CA VAL A 202 -2.52 11.06 -0.03
C VAL A 202 -1.10 11.16 0.53
N VAL A 203 -0.97 11.09 1.85
CA VAL A 203 0.33 11.15 2.51
C VAL A 203 0.48 9.94 3.43
N CYS A 204 1.44 9.08 3.12
CA CYS A 204 1.61 7.79 3.78
C CYS A 204 3.05 7.63 4.31
N SER A 205 3.26 6.66 5.22
CA SER A 205 4.57 6.45 5.83
C SER A 205 5.56 5.73 4.92
N ASP A 206 5.09 4.77 4.12
CA ASP A 206 5.95 3.74 3.50
C ASP A 206 6.78 3.04 4.60
N ALA A 207 6.09 2.69 5.69
CA ALA A 207 6.71 2.13 6.89
C ALA A 207 7.14 0.69 6.68
N HIS A 208 8.44 0.46 6.78
CA HIS A 208 9.07 -0.86 6.81
C HIS A 208 9.37 -1.35 8.24
N TYR A 209 9.35 -0.41 9.19
CA TYR A 209 9.58 -0.63 10.62
C TYR A 209 8.41 -0.02 11.38
N LEU A 210 7.99 -0.65 12.47
CA LEU A 210 6.85 -0.20 13.27
C LEU A 210 6.96 1.27 13.72
N TRP A 211 8.16 1.72 14.11
CA TRP A 211 8.40 3.10 14.58
C TRP A 211 8.39 4.15 13.45
N ASN A 212 8.32 3.73 12.18
CA ASN A 212 8.17 4.64 11.04
C ASN A 212 6.69 4.86 10.68
N MET A 213 5.75 4.10 11.25
CA MET A 213 4.33 4.34 11.06
C MET A 213 3.97 5.75 11.56
N ARG A 214 3.08 6.42 10.83
CA ARG A 214 2.71 7.80 11.15
C ARG A 214 1.67 7.85 12.27
N ASP A 215 1.86 8.81 13.17
CA ASP A 215 0.78 9.25 14.05
C ASP A 215 -0.35 9.93 13.26
N GLU A 216 -1.49 10.12 13.92
CA GLU A 216 -2.75 10.77 13.52
C GLU A 216 -2.67 12.17 12.84
N ASN A 217 -1.98 12.25 11.71
CA ASN A 217 -1.78 13.48 10.94
C ASN A 217 -2.71 13.59 9.71
N SER A 218 -2.81 12.50 8.94
CA SER A 218 -3.62 12.42 7.71
C SER A 218 -4.97 11.78 8.01
N PHE A 219 -6.07 12.37 7.52
CA PHE A 219 -7.41 11.85 7.79
C PHE A 219 -8.38 12.05 6.62
N PHE A 220 -9.40 11.18 6.57
CA PHE A 220 -10.61 11.38 5.78
C PHE A 220 -11.73 11.95 6.66
N LEU A 221 -12.59 12.79 6.08
CA LEU A 221 -13.87 13.17 6.70
C LEU A 221 -14.97 12.31 6.08
N ILE A 222 -15.60 11.47 6.89
CA ILE A 222 -16.57 10.48 6.41
C ILE A 222 -17.88 10.64 7.15
N ASP A 223 -18.98 10.63 6.42
CA ASP A 223 -20.31 10.43 6.99
C ASP A 223 -20.59 8.94 7.12
N ASP A 224 -20.63 8.47 8.36
CA ASP A 224 -20.60 7.07 8.74
C ASP A 224 -21.88 6.62 9.45
N GLU A 225 -23.00 7.33 9.30
CA GLU A 225 -24.26 6.94 9.94
C GLU A 225 -25.18 6.12 9.00
N PRO A 226 -25.67 4.92 9.42
CA PRO A 226 -25.29 4.18 10.63
C PRO A 226 -23.90 3.54 10.50
N TYR A 227 -23.16 3.49 11.60
CA TYR A 227 -21.75 3.05 11.61
C TYR A 227 -21.57 1.59 11.18
N SER A 228 -20.66 1.39 10.22
CA SER A 228 -19.97 0.13 9.98
C SER A 228 -18.59 0.36 9.36
N SER A 229 -17.63 -0.52 9.66
CA SER A 229 -16.29 -0.48 9.05
C SER A 229 -16.35 -0.59 7.52
N ASP A 230 -17.30 -1.36 7.00
CA ASP A 230 -17.51 -1.53 5.56
C ASP A 230 -18.03 -0.25 4.89
N LEU A 231 -18.91 0.51 5.56
CA LEU A 231 -19.37 1.81 5.07
C LEU A 231 -18.20 2.80 4.99
N VAL A 232 -17.39 2.87 6.06
CA VAL A 232 -16.20 3.72 6.10
C VAL A 232 -15.25 3.36 4.96
N ARG A 233 -14.94 2.07 4.79
CA ARG A 233 -14.07 1.60 3.71
C ARG A 233 -14.63 1.99 2.33
N ARG A 234 -15.91 1.72 2.07
CA ARG A 234 -16.56 2.11 0.80
C ARG A 234 -16.46 3.60 0.54
N LYS A 235 -16.69 4.44 1.56
CA LYS A 235 -16.60 5.91 1.45
C LYS A 235 -15.19 6.39 1.13
N ILE A 236 -14.15 5.71 1.66
CA ILE A 236 -12.75 5.97 1.29
C ILE A 236 -12.52 5.63 -0.18
N PHE A 237 -13.00 4.49 -0.66
CA PHE A 237 -12.87 4.10 -2.06
C PHE A 237 -13.63 5.07 -2.98
N GLU A 238 -14.84 5.51 -2.61
CA GLU A 238 -15.57 6.58 -3.32
C GLU A 238 -14.76 7.89 -3.36
N PHE A 239 -14.07 8.25 -2.27
CA PHE A 239 -13.21 9.42 -2.23
C PHE A 239 -11.97 9.27 -3.11
N LEU A 240 -11.38 8.08 -3.24
CA LEU A 240 -10.16 7.86 -4.03
C LEU A 240 -10.44 7.65 -5.54
N ARG A 241 -11.65 7.20 -5.91
CA ARG A 241 -12.11 7.10 -7.31
C ARG A 241 -12.28 8.47 -7.97
#